data_AF-A0A6A2RUI6-F1
#
_entry.id   AF-A0A6A2RUI6-F1
#
_cell.length_a   1.000
_cell.length_b   1.000
_cell.length_c   1.000
_cell.angle_alpha   90.00
_cell.angle_beta   90.00
_cell.angle_gamma   90.00
#
_symmetry.space_group_name_H-M   'P 1'
#
loop_
_entity.id
_entity.type
_entity.pdbx_description
1 polymer ?
#
loop_
_entity_poly.entity_id
_entity_poly.type
_entity_poly.pdbx_seq_one_letter_code
_entity_poly.pdbx_strand_id
1 'polypeptide(L)'
;MSFADKGIKQSGRTKDGKKFFDVKETRLMDILNVPITVVDFETNVKTKQGEGRYCVLFEQNGQRSKFITNCYNLKDVLDQAREAENNGQKIFPVENVIVKRRSLGDGKSAYYFEE
;
A
#
# COMPACT_ATOMS: atom_id res chain seq x y z
N MET A 1 -5.23 -26.08 23.70
CA MET A 1 -6.08 -26.05 22.48
C MET A 1 -6.41 -24.62 22.15
N SER A 2 -5.95 -24.15 21.00
CA SER A 2 -6.19 -22.80 20.45
C SER A 2 -7.35 -22.82 19.45
N PHE A 3 -7.82 -21.64 19.02
CA PHE A 3 -8.77 -21.52 17.90
C PHE A 3 -8.20 -22.08 16.59
N ALA A 4 -6.89 -21.93 16.36
CA ALA A 4 -6.21 -22.47 15.19
C ALA A 4 -6.26 -24.01 15.16
N ASP A 5 -6.13 -24.67 16.31
CA ASP A 5 -6.22 -26.13 16.44
C ASP A 5 -7.61 -26.67 16.07
N LYS A 6 -8.63 -25.80 16.09
CA LYS A 6 -10.01 -26.09 15.68
C LYS A 6 -10.35 -25.60 14.26
N GLY A 7 -9.34 -25.19 13.48
CA GLY A 7 -9.53 -24.68 12.12
C GLY A 7 -10.13 -23.26 12.06
N ILE A 8 -10.30 -22.59 13.21
CA ILE A 8 -10.83 -21.22 13.27
C ILE A 8 -9.65 -20.26 13.15
N LYS A 9 -9.59 -19.56 12.02
CA LYS A 9 -8.59 -18.50 11.77
C LYS A 9 -9.31 -17.18 11.52
N GLN A 10 -8.66 -16.09 11.90
CA GLN A 10 -9.13 -14.76 11.57
C GLN A 10 -9.20 -14.62 10.04
N SER A 11 -10.31 -14.06 9.55
CA SER A 11 -10.44 -13.73 8.14
C SER A 11 -9.31 -12.78 7.74
N GLY A 12 -8.55 -13.11 6.69
CA GLY A 12 -7.59 -12.19 6.05
C GLY A 12 -8.28 -11.04 5.29
N ARG A 13 -9.57 -10.84 5.53
CA ARG A 13 -10.39 -9.78 4.95
C ARG A 13 -11.01 -8.93 6.06
N THR A 14 -11.21 -7.66 5.77
CA THR A 14 -11.98 -6.75 6.63
C THR A 14 -13.46 -7.17 6.66
N LYS A 15 -14.25 -6.56 7.56
CA LYS A 15 -15.71 -6.77 7.63
C LYS A 15 -16.42 -6.51 6.31
N ASP A 16 -15.86 -5.63 5.49
CA ASP A 16 -16.41 -5.22 4.19
C ASP A 16 -15.84 -6.07 3.02
N GLY A 17 -15.13 -7.16 3.32
CA GLY A 17 -14.61 -8.10 2.34
C GLY A 17 -13.29 -7.70 1.65
N LYS A 18 -12.72 -6.54 2.00
CA LYS A 18 -11.44 -6.06 1.43
C LYS A 18 -10.24 -6.80 1.99
N LYS A 19 -9.13 -6.85 1.25
CA LYS A 19 -7.89 -7.47 1.74
C LYS A 19 -7.42 -6.74 2.99
N PHE A 20 -7.07 -7.52 4.02
CA PHE A 20 -6.42 -7.01 5.22
C PHE A 20 -4.96 -7.45 5.21
N PHE A 21 -4.05 -6.50 5.07
CA PHE A 21 -2.61 -6.76 5.17
C PHE A 21 -2.20 -6.77 6.64
N ASP A 22 -2.11 -7.95 7.25
CA ASP A 22 -1.68 -8.13 8.64
C ASP A 22 -0.15 -8.04 8.76
N VAL A 23 0.40 -6.88 8.44
CA VAL A 23 1.82 -6.54 8.51
C VAL A 23 2.02 -5.18 9.17
N LYS A 24 3.26 -4.91 9.60
CA LYS A 24 3.65 -3.64 10.22
C LYS A 24 3.35 -2.45 9.30
N GLU A 25 2.68 -1.43 9.84
CA GLU A 25 2.56 -0.13 9.17
C GLU A 25 3.87 0.66 9.33
N THR A 26 4.42 1.11 8.20
CA THR A 26 5.64 1.91 8.10
C THR A 26 5.28 3.31 7.60
N ARG A 27 5.92 4.35 8.14
CA ARG A 27 5.63 5.72 7.69
C ARG A 27 6.25 5.93 6.32
N LEU A 28 5.56 6.69 5.48
CA LEU A 28 6.06 6.99 4.14
C LEU A 28 7.44 7.69 4.16
N MET A 29 7.73 8.47 5.21
CA MET A 29 9.03 9.12 5.40
C MET A 29 10.18 8.14 5.64
N ASP A 30 9.90 6.97 6.23
CA ASP A 30 10.93 5.97 6.56
C ASP A 30 11.41 5.19 5.33
N ILE A 31 10.68 5.31 4.21
CA ILE A 31 10.94 4.59 2.94
C ILE A 31 11.21 5.54 1.76
N LEU A 32 11.52 6.81 2.03
CA LEU A 32 11.86 7.75 0.96
C LEU A 32 13.24 7.46 0.39
N ASN A 33 13.37 7.62 -0.93
CA ASN A 33 14.64 7.49 -1.66
C ASN A 33 15.34 6.14 -1.49
N VAL A 34 14.58 5.10 -1.13
CA VAL A 34 15.07 3.72 -1.05
C VAL A 34 14.20 2.83 -1.93
N PRO A 35 14.79 1.84 -2.62
CA PRO A 35 14.03 0.93 -3.46
C PRO A 35 13.18 0.01 -2.58
N ILE A 36 11.93 -0.17 -3.00
CA ILE A 36 10.98 -1.15 -2.45
C ILE A 36 10.37 -1.96 -3.58
N THR A 37 9.86 -3.15 -3.24
CA THR A 37 8.99 -3.91 -4.14
C THR A 37 7.54 -3.65 -3.74
N VAL A 38 6.74 -3.01 -4.60
CA VAL A 38 5.31 -2.86 -4.37
C VAL A 38 4.62 -4.16 -4.75
N VAL A 39 3.99 -4.84 -3.78
CA VAL A 39 3.46 -6.20 -3.94
C VAL A 39 1.99 -6.19 -4.34
N ASP A 40 1.19 -5.36 -3.70
CA ASP A 40 -0.25 -5.19 -3.97
C ASP A 40 -0.75 -3.94 -3.24
N PHE A 41 -1.99 -3.55 -3.46
CA PHE A 41 -2.65 -2.50 -2.69
C PHE A 41 -4.15 -2.73 -2.56
N GLU A 42 -4.74 -2.06 -1.58
CA GLU A 42 -6.18 -2.05 -1.33
C GLU A 42 -6.69 -0.61 -1.23
N THR A 43 -7.87 -0.36 -1.80
CA THR A 43 -8.44 0.98 -1.92
C THR A 43 -9.53 1.25 -0.89
N ASN A 44 -9.86 2.53 -0.72
CA ASN A 44 -10.98 2.96 0.14
C ASN A 44 -10.88 2.39 1.57
N VAL A 45 -9.66 2.32 2.10
CA VAL A 45 -9.38 1.87 3.46
C VAL A 45 -9.81 2.95 4.44
N LYS A 46 -10.60 2.54 5.43
CA LYS A 46 -11.05 3.41 6.53
C LYS A 46 -10.00 3.41 7.64
N THR A 47 -9.58 4.59 8.06
CA THR A 47 -8.62 4.79 9.14
C THR A 47 -9.19 5.75 10.18
N LYS A 48 -8.53 5.86 11.35
CA LYS A 48 -8.91 6.83 12.38
C LYS A 48 -8.90 8.28 11.87
N GLN A 49 -8.09 8.57 10.86
CA GLN A 49 -7.92 9.94 10.33
C GLN A 49 -8.70 10.16 9.02
N GLY A 50 -9.61 9.26 8.65
CA GLY A 50 -10.51 9.43 7.50
C GLY A 50 -10.64 8.20 6.60
N GLU A 51 -11.49 8.32 5.59
CA GLU A 51 -11.81 7.31 4.57
C GLU A 51 -11.10 7.61 3.24
N GLY A 52 -11.29 6.75 2.23
CA GLY A 52 -10.76 6.97 0.87
C GLY A 52 -9.24 6.77 0.70
N ARG A 53 -8.58 6.23 1.73
CA ARG A 53 -7.13 6.01 1.75
C ARG A 53 -6.73 4.69 1.11
N TYR A 54 -5.50 4.64 0.63
CA TYR A 54 -4.94 3.46 -0.01
C TYR A 54 -3.96 2.82 0.96
N CYS A 55 -4.02 1.50 1.08
CA CYS A 55 -3.05 0.74 1.84
C CYS A 55 -2.19 -0.04 0.85
N VAL A 56 -0.90 0.30 0.79
CA VAL A 56 0.04 -0.32 -0.14
C VAL A 56 0.86 -1.35 0.62
N LEU A 57 0.83 -2.60 0.17
CA LEU A 57 1.70 -3.66 0.63
C LEU A 57 3.00 -3.61 -0.16
N PHE A 58 4.13 -3.57 0.55
CA PHE A 58 5.44 -3.57 -0.07
C PHE A 58 6.38 -4.53 0.67
N GLU A 59 7.47 -4.88 0.01
CA GLU A 59 8.56 -5.65 0.57
C GLU A 59 9.87 -4.86 0.46
N GLN A 60 10.65 -4.89 1.53
CA GLN A 60 11.99 -4.31 1.58
C GLN A 60 12.89 -5.23 2.39
N ASN A 61 14.04 -5.60 1.84
CA ASN A 61 15.00 -6.51 2.49
C ASN A 61 14.37 -7.84 2.97
N GLY A 62 13.45 -8.40 2.17
CA GLY A 62 12.71 -9.62 2.50
C GLY A 62 11.64 -9.47 3.59
N GLN A 63 11.40 -8.25 4.10
CA GLN A 63 10.37 -7.96 5.08
C GLN A 63 9.18 -7.25 4.45
N ARG A 64 7.99 -7.84 4.62
CA ARG A 64 6.73 -7.21 4.20
C ARG A 64 6.26 -6.18 5.22
N SER A 65 5.88 -5.02 4.71
CA SER A 65 5.32 -3.91 5.47
C SER A 65 4.25 -3.23 4.63
N LYS A 66 3.47 -2.34 5.25
CA LYS A 66 2.48 -1.55 4.54
C LYS A 66 2.63 -0.08 4.85
N PHE A 67 2.23 0.79 3.94
CA PHE A 67 2.02 2.20 4.26
C PHE A 67 0.62 2.63 3.84
N ILE A 68 0.09 3.63 4.53
CA ILE A 68 -1.20 4.23 4.20
C ILE A 68 -0.95 5.59 3.57
N THR A 69 -1.58 5.84 2.43
CA THR A 69 -1.48 7.11 1.71
C THR A 69 -2.85 7.66 1.35
N ASN A 70 -2.95 8.98 1.35
CA ASN A 70 -4.03 9.73 0.72
C ASN A 70 -3.50 10.70 -0.35
N CYS A 71 -2.22 10.55 -0.74
CA CYS A 71 -1.61 11.40 -1.74
C CYS A 71 -2.15 11.05 -3.13
N TYR A 72 -2.66 12.05 -3.84
CA TYR A 72 -3.28 11.86 -5.15
C TYR A 72 -2.33 11.20 -6.17
N ASN A 73 -1.09 11.70 -6.30
CA ASN A 73 -0.13 11.18 -7.28
C ASN A 73 0.18 9.69 -7.08
N LEU A 74 0.28 9.24 -5.82
CA LEU A 74 0.49 7.82 -5.54
C LEU A 74 -0.75 6.99 -5.88
N LYS A 75 -1.95 7.51 -5.59
CA LYS A 75 -3.22 6.84 -5.91
C LYS A 75 -3.41 6.70 -7.41
N ASP A 76 -3.15 7.77 -8.16
CA ASP A 76 -3.29 7.82 -9.61
C ASP A 76 -2.46 6.72 -10.31
N VAL A 77 -1.19 6.58 -9.95
CA VAL A 77 -0.31 5.52 -10.50
C VAL A 77 -0.81 4.12 -10.11
N LEU A 78 -1.28 3.92 -8.88
CA LEU A 78 -1.81 2.63 -8.44
C LEU A 78 -3.11 2.27 -9.16
N ASP A 79 -3.98 3.26 -9.41
CA ASP A 79 -5.23 3.08 -10.14
C ASP A 79 -4.95 2.70 -11.60
N GLN A 80 -4.02 3.39 -12.26
CA GLN A 80 -3.55 3.02 -13.60
C GLN A 80 -2.97 1.59 -13.63
N ALA A 81 -2.16 1.22 -12.64
CA ALA A 81 -1.62 -0.14 -12.51
C ALA A 81 -2.74 -1.19 -12.36
N ARG A 82 -3.78 -0.92 -11.56
CA ARG A 82 -4.92 -1.85 -11.42
C ARG A 82 -5.79 -1.90 -12.67
N GLU A 83 -5.97 -0.79 -13.37
CA GLU A 83 -6.68 -0.77 -14.66
C GLU A 83 -5.94 -1.62 -15.70
N ALA A 84 -4.62 -1.49 -15.79
CA ALA A 84 -3.79 -2.34 -16.62
C ALA A 84 -3.93 -3.84 -16.27
N GLU A 85 -3.97 -4.19 -14.98
CA GLU A 85 -4.24 -5.58 -14.56
C GLU A 85 -5.63 -6.08 -14.96
N ASN A 86 -6.65 -5.24 -14.81
CA ASN A 86 -8.01 -5.57 -15.23
C ASN A 86 -8.09 -5.79 -16.76
N ASN A 87 -7.20 -5.14 -17.52
CA ASN A 87 -7.05 -5.31 -18.96
C ASN A 87 -6.14 -6.49 -19.34
N GLY A 88 -5.76 -7.34 -18.39
CA GLY A 88 -5.04 -8.59 -18.61
C GLY A 88 -3.51 -8.47 -18.58
N GLN A 89 -2.97 -7.29 -18.28
CA GLN A 89 -1.52 -7.14 -18.03
C GLN A 89 -1.17 -7.67 -16.64
N LYS A 90 0.02 -8.20 -16.45
CA LYS A 90 0.50 -8.55 -15.09
C LYS A 90 1.42 -7.43 -14.63
N ILE A 91 0.93 -6.60 -13.70
CA ILE A 91 1.69 -5.44 -13.21
C ILE A 91 2.37 -5.76 -11.89
N PHE A 92 1.64 -6.28 -10.90
CA PHE A 92 2.25 -6.56 -9.60
C PHE A 92 2.88 -7.96 -9.54
N PRO A 93 3.99 -8.13 -8.80
CA PRO A 93 4.73 -7.10 -8.05
C PRO A 93 5.58 -6.18 -8.96
N VAL A 94 5.80 -4.94 -8.52
CA VAL A 94 6.68 -3.97 -9.20
C VAL A 94 7.93 -3.76 -8.35
N GLU A 95 9.09 -4.12 -8.89
CA GLU A 95 10.39 -4.04 -8.19
C GLU A 95 11.06 -2.67 -8.38
N ASN A 96 12.01 -2.36 -7.51
CA ASN A 96 12.85 -1.15 -7.57
C ASN A 96 12.07 0.18 -7.60
N VAL A 97 10.86 0.20 -7.06
CA VAL A 97 10.05 1.41 -6.96
C VAL A 97 10.66 2.33 -5.91
N ILE A 98 10.85 3.62 -6.25
CA ILE A 98 11.35 4.62 -5.32
C ILE A 98 10.24 5.64 -5.05
N VAL A 99 9.93 5.85 -3.76
CA VAL A 99 9.01 6.92 -3.36
C VAL A 99 9.81 8.19 -3.07
N LYS A 100 9.46 9.28 -3.75
CA LYS A 100 10.06 10.60 -3.53
C LYS A 100 9.06 11.58 -2.92
N ARG A 101 9.62 12.62 -2.30
CA ARG A 101 8.87 13.72 -1.69
C ARG A 101 9.21 15.03 -2.42
N ARG A 102 8.19 15.78 -2.81
CA ARG A 102 8.31 17.15 -3.34
C ARG A 102 7.69 18.13 -2.35
N SER A 103 8.43 19.15 -1.97
CA SER A 103 7.87 20.28 -1.21
C SER A 103 7.02 21.14 -2.13
N LEU A 104 5.81 21.49 -1.70
CA LEU A 104 4.89 22.33 -2.48
C LEU A 104 4.82 23.78 -1.95
N GLY A 105 5.65 24.13 -0.96
CA GLY A 105 5.51 25.38 -0.21
C GLY A 105 4.51 25.26 0.94
N ASP A 106 4.52 26.23 1.87
CA ASP A 106 3.60 26.34 3.01
C ASP A 106 3.48 25.07 3.89
N GLY A 107 4.59 24.35 4.04
CA GLY A 107 4.64 23.09 4.81
C GLY A 107 3.93 21.91 4.14
N LYS A 108 3.40 22.08 2.92
CA LYS A 108 2.75 21.01 2.16
C LYS A 108 3.78 20.18 1.41
N SER A 109 3.50 18.90 1.26
CA SER A 109 4.36 17.99 0.49
C SER A 109 3.51 17.00 -0.30
N ALA A 110 3.94 16.74 -1.52
CA ALA A 110 3.43 15.64 -2.33
C ALA A 110 4.44 14.50 -2.31
N TYR A 111 3.92 13.28 -2.45
CA TYR A 111 4.70 12.09 -2.64
C TYR A 111 4.38 11.50 -4.01
N TYR A 112 5.36 10.90 -4.66
CA TYR A 112 5.21 10.32 -5.98
C TYR A 112 6.16 9.12 -6.12
N PHE A 113 5.80 8.18 -6.99
CA PHE A 113 6.73 7.15 -7.44
C PHE A 113 7.65 7.79 -8.49
N GLU A 114 8.95 7.57 -8.36
CA GLU A 114 9.91 7.97 -9.38
C GLU A 114 9.64 7.21 -10.68
N GLU A 115 9.70 7.94 -11.80
CA GLU A 115 9.53 7.45 -13.17
C GLU A 115 10.80 6.76 -13.69
#